data_AF-A0A0F9RFQ8-F1
#
_entry.id   AF-A0A0F9RFQ8-F1
#
_cell.length_a   1.000
_cell.length_b   1.000
_cell.length_c   1.000
_cell.angle_alpha   90.00
_cell.angle_beta   90.00
_cell.angle_gamma   90.00
#
_symmetry.space_group_name_H-M   'P 1'
#
loop_
_entity.id
_entity.type
_entity.pdbx_description
1 polymer ?
#
loop_
_entity_poly.entity_id
_entity_poly.type
_entity_poly.pdbx_seq_one_letter_code
_entity_poly.pdbx_strand_id
1 'polypeptide(L)'
;MRNFPEIGTGILIEKDNPSEFSEALISLFILAEISKKVKDKESIYETENFKMVNQIPDDILKSLVILNPNYFTKIKENCYRRVENNFRWKIVSKKLIVLYNEIKKIHSSDKKRA
;
A
#
# COMPACT_ATOMS: atom_id res chain seq x y z
N MET A 1 0.78 6.91 0.82
CA MET A 1 -0.65 7.10 0.48
C MET A 1 -1.01 8.57 0.40
N ARG A 2 -0.62 9.39 1.39
CA ARG A 2 -0.96 10.83 1.49
C ARG A 2 -0.77 11.65 0.19
N ASN A 3 0.26 11.35 -0.60
CA ASN A 3 0.54 12.11 -1.84
C ASN A 3 0.05 11.42 -3.14
N PHE A 4 -0.23 10.11 -3.08
CA PHE A 4 -0.56 9.28 -4.25
C PHE A 4 -1.49 8.12 -3.83
N PRO A 5 -2.76 8.42 -3.51
CA PRO A 5 -3.70 7.41 -3.02
C PRO A 5 -3.99 6.31 -4.05
N GLU A 6 -4.02 6.65 -5.34
CA GLU A 6 -4.36 5.74 -6.43
C GLU A 6 -3.40 4.55 -6.61
N ILE A 7 -2.11 4.73 -6.31
CA ILE A 7 -1.09 3.67 -6.34
C ILE A 7 -0.70 3.17 -4.94
N GLY A 8 -1.41 3.61 -3.91
CA GLY A 8 -1.16 3.22 -2.53
C GLY A 8 -1.21 1.70 -2.33
N THR A 9 -0.25 1.16 -1.58
CA THR A 9 -0.16 -0.27 -1.21
C THR A 9 -0.51 -0.54 0.25
N GLY A 10 -0.81 0.51 1.01
CA GLY A 10 -1.12 0.49 2.44
C GLY A 10 -1.16 1.91 3.00
N ILE A 11 -1.37 2.02 4.31
CA ILE A 11 -1.38 3.27 5.07
C ILE A 11 0.02 3.48 5.65
N LEU A 12 0.57 4.68 5.47
CA LEU A 12 1.88 5.04 6.01
C LEU A 12 1.66 5.73 7.35
N ILE A 13 2.38 5.28 8.38
CA ILE A 13 2.37 5.83 9.73
C ILE A 13 3.79 6.20 10.15
N GLU A 14 3.90 7.11 11.11
CA GLU A 14 5.15 7.38 11.78
C GLU A 14 5.61 6.19 12.62
N LYS A 15 6.93 5.98 12.65
CA LYS A 15 7.55 4.92 13.43
C LYS A 15 7.30 5.17 14.93
N ASP A 16 7.00 4.09 15.66
CA ASP A 16 6.78 4.12 17.11
C ASP A 16 5.66 5.07 17.55
N ASN A 17 4.65 5.28 16.69
CA ASN A 17 3.43 6.02 17.01
C ASN A 17 2.22 5.06 17.16
N PRO A 18 1.86 4.65 18.39
CA PRO A 18 0.74 3.73 18.62
C PRO A 18 -0.62 4.30 18.23
N SER A 19 -0.81 5.63 18.28
CA SER A 19 -2.09 6.27 17.90
C SER A 19 -2.30 6.17 16.39
N GLU A 20 -1.28 6.56 15.60
CA GLU A 20 -1.37 6.44 14.15
C GLU A 20 -1.51 4.98 13.72
N PHE A 21 -0.86 4.05 14.43
CA PHE A 21 -1.02 2.63 14.18
C PHE A 21 -2.45 2.15 14.42
N SER A 22 -3.06 2.52 15.56
CA SER A 22 -4.43 2.11 15.88
C SER A 22 -5.45 2.73 14.91
N GLU A 23 -5.29 4.01 14.57
CA GLU A 23 -6.13 4.71 13.59
C GLU A 23 -6.02 4.10 12.18
N ALA A 24 -4.81 3.76 11.75
CA ALA A 24 -4.58 3.09 10.48
C ALA A 24 -5.21 1.70 10.44
N LEU A 25 -5.12 0.92 11.53
CA LEU A 25 -5.77 -0.38 11.64
C LEU A 25 -7.29 -0.27 11.60
N ILE A 26 -7.87 0.66 12.37
CA ILE A 26 -9.32 0.92 12.36
C ILE A 26 -9.78 1.26 10.95
N SER A 27 -9.07 2.20 10.30
CA SER A 27 -9.35 2.58 8.91
C SER A 27 -9.32 1.36 7.98
N LEU A 28 -8.28 0.52 8.08
CA LEU A 28 -8.11 -0.64 7.21
C LEU A 28 -9.22 -1.68 7.41
N PHE A 29 -9.64 -1.94 8.65
CA PHE A 29 -10.72 -2.87 8.94
C PHE A 29 -12.07 -2.37 8.44
N ILE A 30 -12.39 -1.09 8.64
CA ILE A 30 -13.63 -0.48 8.15
C ILE A 30 -13.65 -0.54 6.62
N LEU A 31 -12.55 -0.18 5.94
CA LEU A 31 -12.43 -0.27 4.49
C LEU A 31 -12.66 -1.69 3.97
N ALA A 32 -12.12 -2.69 4.66
CA ALA A 32 -12.30 -4.10 4.30
C ALA A 32 -13.76 -4.55 4.43
N GLU A 33 -14.42 -4.15 5.51
CA GLU A 33 -15.81 -4.50 5.77
C GLU A 33 -16.76 -3.83 4.76
N ILE A 34 -16.55 -2.55 4.45
CA ILE A 34 -17.32 -1.85 3.40
C ILE A 34 -17.14 -2.55 2.05
N SER A 35 -15.90 -2.87 1.68
CA SER A 35 -15.63 -3.54 0.40
C SER A 35 -16.29 -4.93 0.32
N LYS A 36 -16.37 -5.65 1.45
CA LYS A 36 -17.08 -6.93 1.53
C LYS A 36 -18.59 -6.75 1.31
N LYS A 37 -19.22 -5.83 2.05
CA LYS A 37 -20.66 -5.54 1.92
C LYS A 37 -21.06 -5.12 0.52
N VAL A 38 -20.27 -4.24 -0.11
CA VAL A 38 -20.50 -3.80 -1.50
C VAL A 38 -20.39 -4.97 -2.47
N LYS A 39 -19.43 -5.88 -2.25
CA LYS A 39 -19.30 -7.10 -3.06
C LYS A 39 -20.52 -8.01 -2.93
N ASP A 40 -21.14 -8.03 -1.75
CA ASP A 40 -22.40 -8.73 -1.47
C ASP A 40 -23.65 -7.97 -1.97
N LYS A 41 -23.45 -6.92 -2.78
CA LYS A 41 -24.46 -6.06 -3.42
C LYS A 41 -25.23 -5.12 -2.49
N GLU A 42 -24.74 -4.90 -1.28
CA GLU A 42 -25.27 -3.84 -0.40
C GLU A 42 -24.87 -2.46 -0.92
N SER A 43 -25.75 -1.47 -0.77
CA SER A 43 -25.46 -0.10 -1.17
C SER A 43 -24.61 0.61 -0.11
N ILE A 44 -23.57 1.33 -0.52
CA ILE A 44 -22.79 2.19 0.40
C ILE A 44 -23.65 3.32 0.98
N TYR A 45 -24.69 3.73 0.26
CA TYR A 45 -25.58 4.82 0.66
C TYR A 45 -26.68 4.38 1.65
N GLU A 46 -26.70 3.10 2.02
CA GLU A 46 -27.49 2.67 3.16
C GLU A 46 -26.96 3.33 4.45
N THR A 47 -27.89 3.77 5.29
CA THR A 47 -27.59 4.54 6.51
C THR A 47 -26.52 3.86 7.38
N GLU A 48 -26.54 2.54 7.49
CA GLU A 48 -25.59 1.80 8.31
C GLU A 48 -24.18 1.79 7.71
N ASN A 49 -24.06 1.60 6.40
CA ASN A 49 -22.78 1.63 5.71
C ASN A 49 -22.18 3.04 5.72
N PHE A 50 -23.01 4.07 5.59
CA PHE A 50 -22.56 5.45 5.71
C PHE A 50 -22.10 5.82 7.13
N LYS A 51 -22.76 5.29 8.18
CA LYS A 51 -22.27 5.44 9.56
C LYS A 51 -20.90 4.81 9.75
N MET A 52 -20.65 3.63 9.19
CA MET A 52 -19.33 3.00 9.24
C MET A 52 -18.26 3.84 8.54
N VAL A 53 -18.55 4.38 7.36
CA VAL A 53 -17.64 5.30 6.65
C VAL A 53 -17.26 6.48 7.54
N ASN A 54 -18.21 7.04 8.29
CA ASN A 54 -17.95 8.18 9.18
C ASN A 54 -17.01 7.85 10.35
N GLN A 55 -16.85 6.58 10.71
CA GLN A 55 -15.92 6.13 11.76
C GLN A 55 -14.47 6.04 11.29
N ILE A 56 -14.19 6.19 9.98
CA ILE A 56 -12.82 6.23 9.47
C ILE A 56 -12.13 7.50 9.99
N PRO A 57 -11.01 7.38 10.76
CA PRO A 57 -10.28 8.54 11.29
C PRO A 57 -9.61 9.40 10.22
N ASP A 58 -9.16 8.79 9.11
CA ASP A 58 -8.48 9.49 8.02
C ASP A 58 -9.50 10.04 7.00
N ASP A 59 -9.60 11.36 6.90
CA ASP A 59 -10.56 12.05 6.02
C ASP A 59 -10.29 11.81 4.52
N ILE A 60 -9.03 11.57 4.13
CA ILE A 60 -8.68 11.25 2.75
C ILE A 60 -9.21 9.85 2.42
N LEU A 61 -9.00 8.87 3.29
CA LEU A 61 -9.53 7.51 3.15
C LEU A 61 -11.05 7.50 3.15
N LYS A 62 -11.68 8.29 4.02
CA LYS A 62 -13.13 8.49 4.07
C LYS A 62 -13.66 8.98 2.71
N SER A 63 -13.01 9.98 2.13
CA SER A 63 -13.39 10.52 0.82
C SER A 63 -13.21 9.49 -0.30
N LEU A 64 -12.12 8.73 -0.27
CA LEU A 64 -11.81 7.72 -1.28
C LEU A 64 -12.77 6.53 -1.27
N VAL A 65 -13.22 6.08 -0.09
CA VAL A 65 -14.18 4.97 -0.01
C VAL A 65 -15.58 5.38 -0.43
N ILE A 66 -15.98 6.64 -0.20
CA ILE A 66 -17.26 7.17 -0.71
C ILE A 66 -17.27 7.15 -2.25
N LEU A 67 -16.17 7.57 -2.88
CA LEU A 67 -16.04 7.59 -4.34
C LEU A 67 -15.86 6.19 -4.93
N ASN A 68 -15.16 5.31 -4.22
CA ASN A 68 -14.91 3.94 -4.62
C ASN A 68 -15.11 2.99 -3.43
N PRO A 69 -16.31 2.42 -3.25
CA PRO A 69 -16.61 1.55 -2.12
C PRO A 69 -15.73 0.28 -2.05
N ASN A 70 -15.13 -0.13 -3.18
CA ASN A 70 -14.18 -1.24 -3.25
C ASN A 70 -12.70 -0.82 -3.10
N TYR A 71 -12.45 0.33 -2.49
CA TYR A 71 -11.11 0.89 -2.34
C TYR A 71 -10.12 -0.06 -1.63
N PHE A 72 -10.58 -0.83 -0.64
CA PHE A 72 -9.75 -1.85 0.01
C PHE A 72 -9.15 -2.85 -0.98
N THR A 73 -9.97 -3.35 -1.90
CA THR A 73 -9.53 -4.29 -2.94
C THR A 73 -8.45 -3.67 -3.83
N LYS A 74 -8.59 -2.38 -4.17
CA LYS A 74 -7.58 -1.64 -4.93
C LYS A 74 -6.23 -1.57 -4.20
N ILE A 75 -6.23 -1.27 -2.90
CA ILE A 75 -5.00 -1.26 -2.07
C ILE A 75 -4.34 -2.64 -2.07
N LYS A 76 -5.14 -3.70 -1.87
CA LYS A 76 -4.69 -5.09 -1.84
C LYS A 76 -4.04 -5.49 -3.17
N GLU A 77 -4.67 -5.19 -4.30
CA GLU A 77 -4.14 -5.47 -5.63
C GLU A 77 -2.85 -4.69 -5.93
N ASN A 78 -2.78 -3.41 -5.54
CA ASN A 78 -1.56 -2.62 -5.64
C ASN A 78 -0.42 -3.27 -4.86
N CYS A 79 -0.68 -3.75 -3.65
CA CYS A 79 0.32 -4.43 -2.83
C CYS A 79 0.85 -5.70 -3.52
N TYR A 80 -0.04 -6.56 -4.02
CA TYR A 80 0.37 -7.75 -4.77
C TYR A 80 1.19 -7.42 -6.01
N ARG A 81 0.73 -6.47 -6.82
CA ARG A 81 1.46 -6.02 -8.02
C ARG A 81 2.85 -5.49 -7.68
N ARG A 82 2.98 -4.73 -6.59
CA ARG A 82 4.27 -4.21 -6.14
C ARG A 82 5.23 -5.34 -5.78
N VAL A 83 4.75 -6.34 -5.04
CA VAL A 83 5.54 -7.55 -4.69
C VAL A 83 5.95 -8.31 -5.93
N GLU A 84 4.99 -8.58 -6.82
CA GLU A 84 5.21 -9.34 -8.04
C GLU A 84 6.23 -8.68 -8.96
N ASN A 85 6.14 -7.36 -9.14
CA ASN A 85 6.95 -6.63 -10.09
C ASN A 85 8.31 -6.18 -9.55
N ASN A 86 8.53 -6.19 -8.22
CA ASN A 86 9.75 -5.61 -7.65
C ASN A 86 10.50 -6.53 -6.67
N PHE A 87 9.78 -7.37 -5.94
CA PHE A 87 10.31 -8.07 -4.76
C PHE A 87 10.39 -9.59 -4.93
N ARG A 88 10.00 -10.14 -6.08
CA ARG A 88 10.21 -11.57 -6.39
C ARG A 88 11.70 -11.89 -6.49
N TRP A 89 12.11 -13.07 -6.02
CA TRP A 89 13.50 -13.52 -6.09
C TRP A 89 14.12 -13.46 -7.49
N LYS A 90 13.35 -13.82 -8.53
CA LYS A 90 13.78 -13.70 -9.93
C LYS A 90 14.17 -12.27 -10.33
N ILE A 91 13.58 -11.27 -9.70
CA ILE A 91 13.83 -9.84 -9.97
C ILE A 91 14.98 -9.36 -9.09
N VAL A 92 14.94 -9.69 -7.80
CA VAL A 92 15.99 -9.33 -6.84
C VAL A 92 17.35 -9.90 -7.25
N SER A 93 17.42 -11.16 -7.68
CA SER A 93 18.68 -11.79 -8.12
C SER A 93 19.30 -11.09 -9.33
N LYS A 94 18.48 -10.66 -10.29
CA LYS A 94 18.95 -9.86 -11.44
C LYS A 94 19.56 -8.54 -10.99
N LYS A 95 18.90 -7.84 -10.06
CA LYS A 95 19.43 -6.60 -9.48
C LYS A 95 20.76 -6.82 -8.75
N LEU A 96 20.88 -7.94 -8.02
CA LEU A 96 22.12 -8.30 -7.32
C LEU A 96 23.27 -8.62 -8.29
N ILE A 97 23.01 -9.29 -9.40
CA ILE A 97 24.03 -9.55 -10.44
C ILE A 97 24.54 -8.23 -11.02
N VAL A 98 23.64 -7.29 -11.32
CA VAL A 98 24.01 -5.95 -11.81
C VAL A 98 24.90 -5.24 -10.78
N LEU A 99 24.45 -5.18 -9.52
CA LEU A 99 25.21 -4.57 -8.43
C LEU A 99 26.60 -5.20 -8.25
N TYR A 100 26.69 -6.53 -8.27
CA TYR A 100 27.96 -7.24 -8.15
C TYR A 100 28.94 -6.88 -9.28
N ASN A 101 28.43 -6.80 -10.52
CA ASN A 101 29.24 -6.42 -11.67
C ASN A 101 29.72 -4.97 -11.59
N GLU A 102 28.90 -4.05 -11.07
CA GLU A 102 29.30 -2.67 -10.81
C GLU A 102 30.41 -2.58 -9.76
N ILE A 103 30.26 -3.28 -8.64
CA ILE A 103 31.28 -3.35 -7.59
C ILE A 103 32.60 -3.91 -8.14
N LYS A 104 32.54 -4.99 -8.94
CA LYS A 104 33.73 -5.59 -9.57
C LYS A 104 34.45 -4.61 -10.50
N LYS A 105 33.71 -3.82 -11.27
CA LYS A 105 34.29 -2.80 -12.16
C LYS A 105 35.04 -1.73 -11.35
N ILE A 106 34.42 -1.21 -10.28
CA ILE A 106 35.03 -0.20 -9.40
C ILE A 106 36.35 -0.71 -8.82
N HIS A 107 36.36 -1.91 -8.23
CA HIS A 107 37.59 -2.49 -7.69
C HIS A 107 38.68 -2.75 -8.75
N SER A 108 38.28 -3.11 -9.97
CA SER A 108 39.22 -3.36 -11.06
C SER A 108 39.82 -2.07 -11.62
N SER A 109 39.08 -0.95 -11.57
CA SER A 109 39.60 0.37 -11.93
C SER A 109 40.57 0.92 -10.88
N ASP A 110 40.33 0.66 -9.59
CA ASP A 110 41.23 1.10 -8.53
C ASP A 110 42.58 0.36 -8.59
N LYS A 111 42.58 -0.94 -8.89
CA LYS A 111 43.81 -1.72 -9.12
C LYS A 111 44.62 -1.29 -10.35
N LYS A 112 44.04 -0.57 -11.31
CA LYS A 112 44.75 -0.06 -12.50
C LYS A 112 45.36 1.33 -12.29
N ARG A 113 45.05 1.99 -11.16
CA ARG A 113 45.56 3.32 -10.79
C ARG A 113 46.67 3.28 -9.73
N ALA A 114 46.88 2.13 -9.10
CA ALA A 114 48.02 1.83 -8.23
C ALA A 114 49.14 1.18 -9.04
#